data_AF-A0A5C9BRE2-F1
#
_entry.id   AF-A0A5C9BRE2-F1
#
_cell.length_a   1.000
_cell.length_b   1.000
_cell.length_c   1.000
_cell.angle_alpha   90.00
_cell.angle_beta   90.00
_cell.angle_gamma   90.00
#
_symmetry.space_group_name_H-M   'P 1'
#
loop_
_entity.id
_entity.type
_entity.pdbx_description
1 polymer ?
#
loop_
_entity_poly.entity_id
_entity_poly.type
_entity_poly.pdbx_seq_one_letter_code
_entity_poly.pdbx_strand_id
1 'polypeptide(L)'
;MNGGECEPYLSCDDRLMRDAAAGIVDGIRIMLHATGAKVALVGIEDNKPEAIAAMQAAAAGFDTVQIRPVPARYPMGSEKQLIQVLTGIEVPADGRPADIGVIVHNVGTALALRTAVREGKPLISRLVTINGNCASRPGNIEVRVGTLAEEVIAFAGGLKGDGLGLARRVMGGPMMGMQIPHWRQGLPDGPAAARNEFAHPQ
;
A
#
# COMPACT_ATOMS: atom_id res chain seq x y z
N MET A 1 -10.90 3.72 -4.51
CA MET A 1 -9.56 3.72 -3.89
C MET A 1 -9.36 2.44 -3.10
N ASN A 2 -8.24 1.78 -3.35
CA ASN A 2 -7.81 0.59 -2.63
C ASN A 2 -6.90 1.01 -1.48
N GLY A 3 -7.43 0.96 -0.25
CA GLY A 3 -6.67 1.04 1.00
C GLY A 3 -6.56 -0.32 1.69
N GLY A 4 -6.82 -1.42 0.97
CA GLY A 4 -6.66 -2.78 1.48
C GLY A 4 -5.18 -3.16 1.51
N GLU A 5 -4.74 -3.64 2.66
CA GLU A 5 -3.38 -4.15 2.88
C GLU A 5 -3.51 -5.52 3.53
N CYS A 6 -3.92 -6.47 2.69
CA CYS A 6 -4.26 -7.83 3.10
C CYS A 6 -3.04 -8.76 3.17
N GLU A 7 -1.86 -8.30 2.76
CA GLU A 7 -0.63 -9.08 2.80
C GLU A 7 -0.09 -9.15 4.25
N PRO A 8 -0.09 -10.33 4.90
CA PRO A 8 0.24 -10.45 6.32
C PRO A 8 1.60 -9.84 6.62
N TYR A 9 1.74 -8.90 7.56
CA TYR A 9 2.99 -8.17 7.92
C TYR A 9 3.34 -6.91 7.09
N LEU A 10 2.56 -6.54 6.06
CA LEU A 10 2.68 -5.21 5.45
C LEU A 10 1.87 -4.21 6.28
N SER A 11 2.40 -2.99 6.36
CA SER A 11 1.82 -1.90 7.17
C SER A 11 2.03 -0.53 6.54
N CYS A 12 2.56 -0.45 5.31
CA CYS A 12 2.90 0.82 4.69
C CYS A 12 1.64 1.58 4.26
N ASP A 13 0.62 0.90 3.76
CA ASP A 13 -0.63 1.56 3.37
C ASP A 13 -1.44 1.98 4.62
N ASP A 14 -1.48 1.14 5.66
CA ASP A 14 -2.02 1.53 6.98
C ASP A 14 -1.34 2.79 7.51
N ARG A 15 0.00 2.76 7.58
CA ARG A 15 0.81 3.88 8.08
C ARG A 15 0.59 5.14 7.26
N LEU A 16 0.57 5.02 5.93
CA LEU A 16 0.37 6.14 5.02
C LEU A 16 -1.02 6.78 5.22
N MET A 17 -2.08 5.97 5.39
CA MET A 17 -3.43 6.48 5.68
C MET A 17 -3.53 7.18 7.03
N ARG A 18 -2.77 6.74 8.04
CA ARG A 18 -2.74 7.38 9.37
C ARG A 18 -2.00 8.72 9.33
N ASP A 19 -0.82 8.73 8.72
CA ASP A 19 0.09 9.87 8.79
C ASP A 19 -0.22 10.96 7.75
N ALA A 20 -0.78 10.59 6.60
CA ALA A 20 -0.98 11.47 5.45
C ALA A 20 -2.43 11.55 4.95
N ALA A 21 -3.42 11.24 5.81
CA ALA A 21 -4.84 11.19 5.47
C ALA A 21 -5.34 12.41 4.65
N ALA A 22 -5.04 13.62 5.12
CA ALA A 22 -5.43 14.86 4.45
C ALA A 22 -4.82 14.99 3.04
N GLY A 23 -3.54 14.61 2.89
CA GLY A 23 -2.87 14.61 1.59
C GLY A 23 -3.46 13.58 0.62
N ILE A 24 -3.85 12.41 1.13
CA ILE A 24 -4.52 11.36 0.35
C ILE A 24 -5.89 11.84 -0.11
N VAL A 25 -6.72 12.38 0.80
CA VAL A 25 -8.06 12.90 0.46
C VAL A 25 -7.97 14.02 -0.58
N ASP A 26 -7.01 14.93 -0.43
CA ASP A 26 -6.76 15.98 -1.41
C ASP A 26 -6.35 15.42 -2.78
N GLY A 27 -5.50 14.39 -2.82
CA GLY A 27 -5.17 13.64 -4.04
C GLY A 27 -6.37 12.97 -4.69
N ILE A 28 -7.25 12.36 -3.89
CA ILE A 28 -8.51 11.77 -4.36
C ILE A 28 -9.39 12.85 -5.01
N ARG A 29 -9.47 14.04 -4.43
CA ARG A 29 -10.25 15.15 -5.01
C ARG A 29 -9.69 15.62 -6.35
N ILE A 30 -8.38 15.66 -6.50
CA ILE A 30 -7.72 15.93 -7.79
C ILE A 30 -8.08 14.84 -8.81
N MET A 31 -8.04 13.56 -8.41
CA MET A 31 -8.45 12.44 -9.28
C MET A 31 -9.92 12.55 -9.71
N LEU A 32 -10.84 12.89 -8.79
CA LEU A 32 -12.26 13.09 -9.11
C LEU A 32 -12.45 14.19 -10.16
N HIS A 33 -11.75 15.31 -10.00
CA HIS A 33 -11.79 16.40 -10.97
C HIS A 33 -11.26 15.97 -12.35
N ALA A 34 -10.10 15.30 -12.39
CA ALA A 34 -9.44 14.90 -13.65
C ALA A 34 -10.21 13.83 -14.41
N THR A 35 -10.85 12.90 -13.70
CA THR A 35 -11.59 11.77 -14.31
C THR A 35 -13.06 12.09 -14.59
N GLY A 36 -13.61 13.14 -13.98
CA GLY A 36 -15.03 13.45 -14.02
C GLY A 36 -15.92 12.52 -13.18
N ALA A 37 -15.31 11.59 -12.43
CA ALA A 37 -16.01 10.71 -11.51
C ALA A 37 -16.73 11.51 -10.41
N LYS A 38 -17.91 11.05 -9.99
CA LYS A 38 -18.78 11.78 -9.05
C LYS A 38 -18.49 11.46 -7.59
N VAL A 39 -18.03 10.24 -7.32
CA VAL A 39 -17.77 9.75 -5.97
C VAL A 39 -16.54 8.84 -5.98
N ALA A 40 -15.74 8.93 -4.92
CA ALA A 40 -14.65 8.03 -4.62
C ALA A 40 -15.04 7.20 -3.39
N LEU A 41 -15.14 5.89 -3.58
CA LEU A 41 -15.25 4.94 -2.47
C LEU A 41 -13.85 4.53 -2.04
N VAL A 42 -13.52 4.67 -0.77
CA VAL A 42 -12.23 4.28 -0.19
C VAL A 42 -12.44 3.07 0.70
N GLY A 43 -12.10 1.89 0.19
CA GLY A 43 -12.18 0.65 0.95
C GLY A 43 -10.96 0.49 1.85
N ILE A 44 -11.18 0.33 3.15
CA ILE A 44 -10.14 0.10 4.16
C ILE A 44 -10.56 -1.11 4.99
N GLU A 45 -9.66 -2.05 5.24
CA GLU A 45 -9.99 -3.23 6.04
C GLU A 45 -10.36 -2.84 7.48
N ASP A 46 -11.42 -3.47 8.00
CA ASP A 46 -12.01 -3.18 9.31
C ASP A 46 -11.08 -3.43 10.51
N ASN A 47 -10.01 -4.20 10.30
CA ASN A 47 -8.93 -4.39 11.26
C ASN A 47 -7.95 -3.20 11.36
N LYS A 48 -8.18 -2.10 10.63
CA LYS A 48 -7.36 -0.87 10.66
C LYS A 48 -8.14 0.34 11.19
N PRO A 49 -8.61 0.31 12.46
CA PRO A 49 -9.48 1.35 13.00
C PRO A 49 -8.83 2.75 13.02
N GLU A 50 -7.51 2.83 13.23
CA GLU A 50 -6.78 4.10 13.24
C GLU A 50 -6.72 4.75 11.85
N ALA A 51 -6.45 3.96 10.81
CA ALA A 51 -6.49 4.46 9.43
C ALA A 51 -7.90 4.89 9.02
N ILE A 52 -8.92 4.11 9.37
CA ILE A 52 -10.33 4.45 9.12
C ILE A 52 -10.66 5.79 9.78
N ALA A 53 -10.33 5.97 11.06
CA ALA A 53 -10.61 7.20 11.80
C ALA A 53 -9.88 8.42 11.19
N ALA A 54 -8.59 8.29 10.88
CA ALA A 54 -7.81 9.36 10.26
C ALA A 54 -8.36 9.77 8.89
N MET A 55 -8.69 8.78 8.05
CA MET A 55 -9.26 9.02 6.72
C MET A 55 -10.67 9.60 6.78
N GLN A 56 -11.51 9.18 7.74
CA GLN A 56 -12.84 9.75 7.96
C GLN A 56 -12.76 11.20 8.41
N ALA A 57 -11.86 11.52 9.34
CA ALA A 57 -11.63 12.89 9.79
C ALA A 57 -11.13 13.77 8.63
N ALA A 58 -10.20 13.28 7.81
CA ALA A 58 -9.70 14.01 6.64
C ALA A 58 -10.75 14.20 5.53
N ALA A 59 -11.68 13.25 5.40
CA ALA A 59 -12.78 13.32 4.45
C ALA A 59 -13.98 14.15 4.95
N ALA A 60 -13.97 14.59 6.22
CA ALA A 60 -15.05 15.37 6.78
C ALA A 60 -15.26 16.67 5.98
N GLY A 61 -16.47 16.86 5.44
CA GLY A 61 -16.82 17.99 4.57
C GLY A 61 -16.65 17.73 3.07
N PHE A 62 -16.27 16.52 2.66
CA PHE A 62 -16.20 16.11 1.25
C PHE A 62 -17.10 14.90 0.99
N ASP A 63 -18.40 15.14 0.74
CA ASP A 63 -19.39 14.07 0.49
C ASP A 63 -19.05 13.16 -0.70
N THR A 64 -18.21 13.65 -1.62
CA THR A 64 -17.71 12.89 -2.76
C THR A 64 -16.62 11.88 -2.40
N VAL A 65 -16.06 11.91 -1.19
CA VAL A 65 -15.03 10.95 -0.72
C VAL A 65 -15.59 10.15 0.45
N GLN A 66 -15.91 8.88 0.21
CA GLN A 66 -16.60 8.05 1.18
C GLN A 66 -15.68 6.94 1.68
N ILE A 67 -15.34 6.99 2.97
CA ILE A 67 -14.56 5.94 3.63
C ILE A 67 -15.49 4.78 3.99
N ARG A 68 -15.13 3.58 3.53
CA ARG A 68 -15.94 2.36 3.67
C ARG A 68 -15.09 1.25 4.28
N PRO A 69 -15.33 0.89 5.56
CA PRO A 69 -14.74 -0.32 6.12
C PRO A 69 -15.15 -1.55 5.28
N VAL A 70 -14.20 -2.43 5.01
CA VAL A 70 -14.42 -3.72 4.32
C VAL A 70 -13.89 -4.87 5.17
N PRO A 71 -14.41 -6.11 5.04
CA PRO A 71 -13.97 -7.22 5.88
C PRO A 71 -12.47 -7.53 5.70
N ALA A 72 -11.69 -7.64 6.78
CA ALA A 72 -10.29 -8.06 6.68
C ALA A 72 -10.14 -9.54 6.28
N ARG A 73 -10.27 -9.86 4.99
CA ARG A 73 -10.16 -11.22 4.44
C ARG A 73 -9.31 -11.22 3.17
N TYR A 74 -8.37 -12.14 3.05
CA TYR A 74 -7.65 -12.31 1.79
C TYR A 74 -8.59 -12.89 0.71
N PRO A 75 -8.63 -12.37 -0.53
CA PRO A 75 -7.81 -11.28 -1.09
C PRO A 75 -8.57 -9.94 -1.24
N MET A 76 -8.94 -9.26 -0.14
CA MET A 76 -9.62 -7.95 -0.20
C MET A 76 -8.81 -6.84 -0.91
N GLY A 77 -7.49 -6.97 -0.95
CA GLY A 77 -6.64 -6.08 -1.75
C GLY A 77 -6.76 -6.27 -3.26
N SER A 78 -7.43 -7.34 -3.73
CA SER A 78 -7.72 -7.55 -5.15
C SER A 78 -8.74 -6.53 -5.65
N GLU A 79 -8.45 -5.92 -6.79
CA GLU A 79 -9.31 -4.92 -7.42
C GLU A 79 -10.73 -5.43 -7.66
N LYS A 80 -10.88 -6.64 -8.22
CA LYS A 80 -12.20 -7.23 -8.50
C LYS A 80 -13.01 -7.46 -7.22
N GLN A 81 -12.37 -7.99 -6.18
CA GLN A 81 -13.02 -8.25 -4.89
C GLN A 81 -13.45 -6.96 -4.20
N LEU A 82 -12.57 -5.95 -4.22
CA LEU A 82 -12.85 -4.65 -3.63
C LEU A 82 -14.02 -3.96 -4.32
N ILE A 83 -14.07 -3.99 -5.65
CA ILE A 83 -15.18 -3.43 -6.43
C ILE A 83 -16.49 -4.13 -6.01
N GLN A 84 -16.52 -5.46 -6.04
CA GLN A 84 -17.73 -6.21 -5.70
C GLN A 84 -18.24 -5.88 -4.29
N VAL A 85 -17.35 -5.77 -3.30
CA VAL A 85 -17.74 -5.44 -1.92
C VAL A 85 -18.24 -3.99 -1.79
N LEU A 86 -17.63 -3.04 -2.52
CA LEU A 86 -17.99 -1.62 -2.41
C LEU A 86 -19.20 -1.22 -3.24
N THR A 87 -19.43 -1.87 -4.39
CA THR A 87 -20.45 -1.47 -5.37
C THR A 87 -21.54 -2.52 -5.58
N GLY A 88 -21.30 -3.78 -5.19
CA GLY A 88 -22.17 -4.91 -5.53
C GLY A 88 -22.06 -5.37 -6.98
N ILE A 89 -21.17 -4.75 -7.78
CA ILE A 89 -21.01 -5.05 -9.21
C ILE A 89 -19.81 -5.98 -9.39
N GLU A 90 -20.01 -7.06 -10.13
CA GLU A 90 -18.93 -7.98 -10.49
C GLU A 90 -18.24 -7.54 -11.79
N VAL A 91 -16.92 -7.54 -11.79
CA VAL A 91 -16.13 -7.29 -12.99
C VAL A 91 -16.14 -8.57 -13.84
N PRO A 92 -16.49 -8.52 -15.14
CA PRO A 92 -16.46 -9.70 -16.00
C PRO A 92 -15.11 -10.43 -15.96
N ALA A 93 -15.11 -11.75 -16.15
CA ALA A 93 -13.90 -12.57 -16.06
C ALA A 93 -12.77 -12.02 -16.96
N ASP A 94 -13.10 -11.69 -18.21
CA ASP A 94 -12.18 -11.14 -19.21
C ASP A 94 -12.28 -9.62 -19.36
N GLY A 95 -13.06 -8.97 -18.50
CA GLY A 95 -13.29 -7.52 -18.51
C GLY A 95 -12.34 -6.78 -17.58
N ARG A 96 -12.26 -5.46 -17.79
CA ARG A 96 -11.57 -4.51 -16.94
C ARG A 96 -12.58 -3.72 -16.11
N PRO A 97 -12.20 -3.22 -14.93
CA PRO A 97 -13.03 -2.31 -14.14
C PRO A 97 -13.55 -1.09 -14.92
N ALA A 98 -12.76 -0.59 -15.86
CA ALA A 98 -13.17 0.50 -16.74
C ALA A 98 -14.41 0.16 -17.60
N ASP A 99 -14.60 -1.12 -17.94
CA ASP A 99 -15.73 -1.59 -18.75
C ASP A 99 -17.07 -1.51 -17.98
N ILE A 100 -17.02 -1.42 -16.63
CA ILE A 100 -18.17 -1.15 -15.76
C ILE A 100 -18.17 0.28 -15.20
N GLY A 101 -17.35 1.18 -15.78
CA GLY A 101 -17.28 2.58 -15.37
C GLY A 101 -16.55 2.82 -14.04
N VAL A 102 -15.71 1.89 -13.59
CA VAL A 102 -14.96 1.98 -12.33
C VAL A 102 -13.46 2.11 -12.61
N ILE A 103 -12.78 2.96 -11.83
CA ILE A 103 -11.32 3.08 -11.83
C ILE A 103 -10.84 2.84 -10.40
N VAL A 104 -9.83 1.99 -10.23
CA VAL A 104 -9.24 1.72 -8.92
C VAL A 104 -7.78 2.15 -8.89
N HIS A 105 -7.44 2.91 -7.86
CA HIS A 105 -6.07 3.32 -7.56
C HIS A 105 -5.76 3.06 -6.09
N ASN A 106 -4.50 2.76 -5.79
CA ASN A 106 -4.00 2.64 -4.42
C ASN A 106 -3.97 4.02 -3.73
N VAL A 107 -4.13 4.05 -2.40
CA VAL A 107 -4.08 5.29 -1.59
C VAL A 107 -2.76 6.05 -1.72
N GLY A 108 -1.62 5.36 -1.82
CA GLY A 108 -0.31 5.96 -2.09
C GLY A 108 -0.23 6.66 -3.44
N THR A 109 -0.96 6.17 -4.45
CA THR A 109 -1.06 6.85 -5.76
C THR A 109 -1.77 8.19 -5.64
N ALA A 110 -2.81 8.31 -4.81
CA ALA A 110 -3.47 9.58 -4.57
C ALA A 110 -2.52 10.59 -3.89
N LEU A 111 -1.76 10.15 -2.90
CA LEU A 111 -0.76 11.01 -2.25
C LEU A 111 0.32 11.47 -3.24
N ALA A 112 0.83 10.55 -4.06
CA ALA A 112 1.82 10.87 -5.10
C ALA A 112 1.28 11.89 -6.12
N LEU A 113 0.03 11.71 -6.58
CA LEU A 113 -0.61 12.66 -7.50
C LEU A 113 -0.75 14.05 -6.87
N ARG A 114 -1.20 14.12 -5.62
CA ARG A 114 -1.30 15.38 -4.87
C ARG A 114 0.05 16.09 -4.82
N THR A 115 1.12 15.37 -4.51
CA THR A 115 2.48 15.91 -4.44
C THR A 115 2.97 16.38 -5.81
N ALA A 116 2.71 15.63 -6.88
CA ALA A 116 3.05 16.03 -8.23
C ALA A 116 2.33 17.32 -8.66
N VAL A 117 1.02 17.40 -8.43
CA VAL A 117 0.19 18.53 -8.86
C VAL A 117 0.42 19.77 -8.01
N ARG A 118 0.48 19.63 -6.68
CA ARG A 118 0.60 20.79 -5.79
C ARG A 118 2.03 21.27 -5.59
N GLU A 119 3.01 20.38 -5.68
CA GLU A 119 4.42 20.71 -5.37
C GLU A 119 5.34 20.58 -6.58
N GLY A 120 4.87 20.10 -7.73
CA GLY A 120 5.71 19.87 -8.90
C GLY A 120 6.74 18.76 -8.72
N LYS A 121 6.55 17.89 -7.71
CA LYS A 121 7.49 16.82 -7.36
C LYS A 121 7.03 15.47 -7.92
N PRO A 122 7.81 14.82 -8.81
CA PRO A 122 7.47 13.48 -9.28
C PRO A 122 7.61 12.45 -8.15
N LEU A 123 7.15 11.22 -8.39
CA LEU A 123 7.32 10.11 -7.44
C LEU A 123 8.81 9.74 -7.35
N ILE A 124 9.49 10.31 -6.34
CA ILE A 124 10.91 10.07 -6.06
C ILE A 124 11.14 9.22 -4.81
N SER A 125 10.13 9.10 -3.95
CA SER A 125 10.17 8.31 -2.73
C SER A 125 8.86 7.57 -2.48
N ARG A 126 8.94 6.48 -1.72
CA ARG A 126 7.79 5.68 -1.28
C ARG A 126 8.02 5.15 0.14
N LEU A 127 6.93 4.92 0.86
CA LEU A 127 6.98 4.22 2.15
C LEU A 127 7.06 2.71 1.89
N VAL A 128 8.03 2.04 2.51
CA VAL A 128 8.16 0.57 2.45
C VAL A 128 8.13 -0.02 3.84
N THR A 129 7.55 -1.21 3.99
CA THR A 129 7.66 -2.00 5.21
C THR A 129 8.93 -2.86 5.15
N ILE A 130 9.78 -2.78 6.17
CA ILE A 130 10.84 -3.73 6.47
C ILE A 130 10.38 -4.60 7.63
N ASN A 131 10.37 -5.93 7.43
CA ASN A 131 9.93 -6.89 8.43
C ASN A 131 10.66 -8.25 8.29
N GLY A 132 10.45 -9.14 9.26
CA GLY A 132 11.05 -10.47 9.35
C GLY A 132 11.93 -10.64 10.60
N ASN A 133 12.19 -11.89 11.04
CA ASN A 133 12.90 -12.13 12.31
C ASN A 133 14.28 -11.50 12.32
N CYS A 134 14.94 -11.66 11.18
CA CYS A 134 16.33 -11.31 11.01
C CYS A 134 16.48 -9.80 10.85
N ALA A 135 15.40 -9.03 10.68
CA ALA A 135 15.50 -7.57 10.66
C ALA A 135 15.83 -7.04 12.06
N SER A 136 16.91 -6.26 12.17
CA SER A 136 17.31 -5.64 13.45
C SER A 136 16.30 -4.61 13.93
N ARG A 137 15.80 -3.75 13.03
CA ARG A 137 14.78 -2.73 13.34
C ARG A 137 13.66 -2.77 12.29
N PRO A 138 12.64 -3.64 12.45
CA PRO A 138 11.49 -3.65 11.55
C PRO A 138 10.70 -2.34 11.68
N GLY A 139 10.02 -1.94 10.61
CA GLY A 139 9.21 -0.73 10.58
C GLY A 139 8.92 -0.22 9.17
N ASN A 140 8.29 0.94 9.10
CA ASN A 140 8.00 1.64 7.86
C ASN A 140 9.05 2.72 7.61
N ILE A 141 9.65 2.74 6.41
CA ILE A 141 10.75 3.65 6.06
C ILE A 141 10.43 4.29 4.72
N GLU A 142 10.55 5.61 4.64
CA GLU A 142 10.49 6.31 3.36
C GLU A 142 11.84 6.15 2.63
N VAL A 143 11.79 5.64 1.41
CA VAL A 143 12.97 5.29 0.61
C VAL A 143 12.85 5.89 -0.78
N ARG A 144 13.99 6.26 -1.38
CA ARG A 144 14.00 6.72 -2.77
C ARG A 144 13.75 5.53 -3.70
N VAL A 145 13.05 5.79 -4.80
CA VAL A 145 12.88 4.80 -5.86
C VAL A 145 14.26 4.45 -6.41
N GLY A 146 14.54 3.16 -6.57
CA GLY A 146 15.82 2.64 -7.02
C GLY A 146 16.88 2.45 -5.92
N THR A 147 16.64 2.90 -4.67
CA THR A 147 17.53 2.56 -3.54
C THR A 147 17.64 1.05 -3.40
N LEU A 148 18.86 0.55 -3.18
CA LEU A 148 19.09 -0.89 -3.10
C LEU A 148 18.51 -1.45 -1.79
N ALA A 149 17.91 -2.64 -1.84
CA ALA A 149 17.36 -3.28 -0.65
C ALA A 149 18.43 -3.46 0.45
N GLU A 150 19.70 -3.70 0.09
CA GLU A 150 20.81 -3.76 1.06
C GLU A 150 21.03 -2.44 1.80
N GLU A 151 20.89 -1.30 1.13
CA GLU A 151 21.05 0.02 1.75
C GLU A 151 19.91 0.30 2.72
N VAL A 152 18.68 -0.08 2.35
CA VAL A 152 17.51 0.06 3.23
C VAL A 152 17.64 -0.85 4.46
N ILE A 153 18.10 -2.09 4.27
CA ILE A 153 18.35 -3.02 5.37
C ILE A 153 19.45 -2.48 6.29
N ALA A 154 20.55 -1.98 5.71
CA ALA A 154 21.63 -1.37 6.48
C ALA A 154 21.14 -0.16 7.29
N PHE A 155 20.32 0.70 6.68
CA PHE A 155 19.66 1.82 7.36
C PHE A 155 18.75 1.34 8.51
N ALA A 156 18.07 0.21 8.34
CA ALA A 156 17.27 -0.45 9.37
C ALA A 156 18.11 -1.22 10.42
N GLY A 157 19.42 -0.99 10.50
CA GLY A 157 20.32 -1.62 11.48
C GLY A 157 20.80 -3.01 11.08
N GLY A 158 20.69 -3.38 9.81
CA GLY A 158 21.18 -4.64 9.28
C GLY A 158 20.34 -5.85 9.69
N LEU A 159 20.98 -7.02 9.65
CA LEU A 159 20.39 -8.27 10.08
C LEU A 159 20.90 -8.65 11.49
N LYS A 160 20.06 -9.32 12.28
CA LYS A 160 20.45 -9.90 13.57
C LYS A 160 21.46 -11.04 13.36
N GLY A 161 22.53 -11.05 14.16
CA GLY A 161 23.49 -12.17 14.25
C GLY A 161 23.95 -12.71 12.89
N ASP A 162 24.42 -11.84 11.98
CA ASP A 162 24.86 -12.18 10.62
C ASP A 162 23.80 -12.91 9.76
N GLY A 163 22.52 -12.60 9.96
CA GLY A 163 21.43 -13.23 9.21
C GLY A 163 20.85 -14.46 9.89
N LEU A 164 21.08 -14.63 11.20
CA LEU A 164 20.40 -15.66 11.98
C LEU A 164 18.88 -15.55 11.80
N GLY A 165 18.24 -16.63 11.34
CA GLY A 165 16.82 -16.69 11.06
C GLY A 165 16.40 -16.19 9.66
N LEU A 166 17.35 -15.87 8.77
CA LEU A 166 17.07 -15.60 7.36
C LEU A 166 16.85 -16.92 6.59
N ALA A 167 15.61 -17.23 6.22
CA ALA A 167 15.34 -18.38 5.35
C ALA A 167 15.15 -17.95 3.89
N ARG A 168 14.42 -16.85 3.65
CA ARG A 168 14.15 -16.33 2.31
C ARG A 168 14.17 -14.81 2.28
N ARG A 169 14.63 -14.26 1.15
CA ARG A 169 14.58 -12.85 0.78
C ARG A 169 13.40 -12.64 -0.15
N VAL A 170 12.47 -11.76 0.18
CA VAL A 170 11.24 -11.56 -0.59
C VAL A 170 11.06 -10.08 -0.86
N MET A 171 10.64 -9.71 -2.06
CA MET A 171 10.18 -8.35 -2.37
C MET A 171 8.68 -8.42 -2.68
N GLY A 172 7.87 -7.77 -1.85
CA GLY A 172 6.40 -7.85 -1.83
C GLY A 172 5.85 -8.44 -0.53
N GLY A 173 4.57 -8.79 -0.52
CA GLY A 173 3.93 -9.57 0.54
C GLY A 173 4.36 -11.05 0.53
N PRO A 174 3.97 -11.87 1.51
CA PRO A 174 4.34 -13.28 1.53
C PRO A 174 3.51 -14.11 0.54
N MET A 175 2.33 -13.62 0.12
CA MET A 175 1.45 -14.33 -0.80
C MET A 175 1.76 -13.98 -2.26
N MET A 176 2.03 -12.70 -2.57
CA MET A 176 2.27 -12.23 -3.96
C MET A 176 3.70 -11.73 -4.22
N GLY A 177 4.57 -11.70 -3.22
CA GLY A 177 5.95 -11.24 -3.38
C GLY A 177 6.85 -12.23 -4.10
N MET A 178 7.94 -11.71 -4.67
CA MET A 178 8.95 -12.51 -5.37
C MET A 178 10.15 -12.79 -4.48
N GLN A 179 10.61 -14.04 -4.47
CA GLN A 179 11.89 -14.37 -3.86
C GLN A 179 13.04 -13.78 -4.68
N ILE A 180 13.96 -13.08 -4.01
CA ILE A 180 15.12 -12.46 -4.65
C ILE A 180 16.42 -13.19 -4.32
N PRO A 181 17.35 -13.38 -5.29
CA PRO A 181 18.61 -14.08 -5.06
C PRO A 181 19.55 -13.30 -4.12
N HIS A 182 19.54 -11.96 -4.17
CA HIS A 182 20.44 -11.09 -3.43
C HIS A 182 19.80 -9.73 -3.10
N TRP A 183 20.43 -8.98 -2.19
CA TRP A 183 19.96 -7.67 -1.73
C TRP A 183 20.27 -6.49 -2.65
N ARG A 184 21.10 -6.72 -3.67
CA ARG A 184 21.42 -5.75 -4.73
C ARG A 184 20.32 -5.62 -5.76
N GLN A 185 19.11 -5.37 -5.30
CA GLN A 185 17.96 -5.06 -6.15
C GLN A 185 17.42 -3.69 -5.76
N GLY A 186 17.25 -2.83 -6.77
CA GLY A 186 16.62 -1.53 -6.59
C GLY A 186 15.15 -1.70 -6.24
N LEU A 187 14.66 -0.90 -5.29
CA LEU A 187 13.24 -0.90 -4.97
C LEU A 187 12.44 -0.28 -6.13
N PRO A 188 11.42 -0.98 -6.64
CA PRO A 188 10.60 -0.49 -7.75
C PRO A 188 9.71 0.67 -7.31
N ASP A 189 9.18 1.37 -8.31
CA ASP A 189 8.18 2.44 -8.17
C ASP A 189 6.77 1.90 -7.85
N GLY A 190 6.42 0.70 -8.34
CA GLY A 190 5.20 -0.05 -8.01
C GLY A 190 5.18 -0.59 -6.57
N PRO A 191 4.06 -1.19 -6.08
CA PRO A 191 3.91 -1.65 -4.69
C PRO A 191 4.97 -2.67 -4.28
N ALA A 192 6.12 -2.16 -3.83
CA ALA A 192 7.21 -2.91 -3.26
C ALA A 192 7.09 -2.88 -1.75
N ALA A 193 7.04 -4.07 -1.17
CA ALA A 193 7.54 -4.31 0.17
C ALA A 193 8.91 -5.00 0.05
N ALA A 194 9.75 -4.90 1.07
CA ALA A 194 10.96 -5.71 1.17
C ALA A 194 10.86 -6.55 2.44
N ARG A 195 10.96 -7.86 2.29
CA ARG A 195 10.74 -8.86 3.32
C ARG A 195 11.88 -9.84 3.44
N ASN A 196 11.94 -10.41 4.64
CA ASN A 196 12.60 -11.67 4.93
C ASN A 196 11.63 -12.62 5.64
N GLU A 197 11.53 -13.87 5.20
CA GLU A 197 10.76 -14.90 5.90
C GLU A 197 11.66 -15.96 6.58
N PHE A 198 11.08 -16.52 7.64
CA PHE A 198 11.65 -17.39 8.68
C PHE A 198 11.73 -18.87 8.29
N ALA A 199 12.65 -19.57 8.96
CA ALA A 199 12.59 -21.00 9.19
C ALA A 199 11.57 -21.34 10.29
N HIS A 200 10.84 -22.44 10.10
CA HIS A 200 10.00 -23.06 11.14
C HIS A 200 10.82 -23.33 12.41
N PRO A 201 10.30 -23.03 13.62
CA PRO A 201 10.60 -23.88 14.75
C PRO A 201 9.78 -25.17 14.59
N GLN A 202 10.45 -26.32 14.75
CA GLN A 202 9.78 -27.55 15.18
C GLN A 202 9.21 -27.34 16.58
#